data_AF-A0A968BZW9-F1
#
_entry.id   AF-A0A968BZW9-F1
#
_cell.length_a   1.000
_cell.length_b   1.000
_cell.length_c   1.000
_cell.angle_alpha   90.00
_cell.angle_beta   90.00
_cell.angle_gamma   90.00
#
_symmetry.space_group_name_H-M   'P 1'
#
loop_
_entity.id
_entity.type
_entity.pdbx_description
1 polymer ?
#
loop_
_entity_poly.entity_id
_entity_poly.type
_entity_poly.pdbx_seq_one_letter_code
_entity_poly.pdbx_strand_id
1 'polypeptide(L)'
;TAGEGENAGTPMAVPDAVRLFVERARSASGTFELTEENRGEVMSIVGRLDGLPLAIELAAARVKVLPPAELHDRLDHSLEVLSAGPRDLPERQRT
;
A
#
# COMPACT_ATOMS: atom_id res chain seq x y z
N THR A 1 26.06 1.59 -13.04
CA THR A 1 25.22 1.17 -11.92
C THR A 1 23.79 1.37 -12.30
N ALA A 2 23.17 0.33 -12.87
CA ALA A 2 21.77 0.31 -13.27
C ALA A 2 21.13 -0.81 -12.47
N GLY A 3 20.19 -0.45 -11.59
CA GLY A 3 19.51 -1.35 -10.66
C GLY A 3 18.40 -0.62 -9.91
N GLU A 4 17.76 0.35 -10.57
CA GLU A 4 16.64 1.14 -10.05
C GLU A 4 15.42 0.80 -10.91
N GLY A 5 14.76 -0.32 -10.61
CA GLY A 5 13.57 -0.76 -11.35
C GLY A 5 12.97 -2.07 -10.83
N GLU A 6 13.76 -2.89 -10.15
CA GLU A 6 13.37 -4.22 -9.66
C GLU A 6 12.98 -4.22 -8.17
N ASN A 7 12.26 -3.21 -7.70
CA ASN A 7 11.70 -3.24 -6.33
C ASN A 7 10.24 -2.79 -6.25
N ALA A 8 9.59 -2.53 -7.39
CA ALA A 8 8.19 -2.11 -7.41
C ALA A 8 7.20 -3.27 -7.19
N GLY A 9 7.65 -4.53 -7.34
CA GLY A 9 6.75 -5.69 -7.41
C GLY A 9 7.04 -6.85 -6.44
N THR A 10 8.12 -6.82 -5.66
CA THR A 10 8.43 -7.93 -4.74
C THR A 10 7.72 -7.71 -3.40
N PRO A 11 6.88 -8.65 -2.94
CA PRO A 11 6.29 -8.61 -1.61
C PRO A 11 7.34 -8.45 -0.51
N MET A 12 7.10 -7.49 0.38
CA MET A 12 7.94 -7.27 1.56
C MET A 12 7.44 -8.10 2.75
N ALA A 13 8.35 -8.36 3.71
CA ALA A 13 7.93 -8.90 5.00
C ALA A 13 6.99 -7.91 5.72
N VAL A 14 6.02 -8.43 6.46
CA VAL A 14 5.00 -7.61 7.16
C VAL A 14 5.59 -6.47 8.00
N PRO A 15 6.66 -6.67 8.81
CA PRO A 15 7.25 -5.57 9.56
C PRO A 15 7.79 -4.43 8.70
N ASP A 16 8.37 -4.76 7.54
CA ASP A 16 8.91 -3.77 6.60
C ASP A 16 7.79 -3.07 5.85
N ALA A 17 6.73 -3.79 5.47
CA ALA A 17 5.53 -3.23 4.86
C ALA A 17 4.81 -2.24 5.79
N VAL A 18 4.68 -2.58 7.08
CA VAL A 18 4.14 -1.66 8.11
C VAL A 18 5.04 -0.44 8.25
N ARG A 19 6.38 -0.62 8.31
CA ARG A 19 7.32 0.51 8.41
C ARG A 19 7.18 1.45 7.21
N LEU A 20 7.10 0.92 6.00
CA LEU A 20 6.90 1.69 4.77
C LEU A 20 5.56 2.45 4.80
N PHE A 21 4.48 1.78 5.20
CA PHE A 21 3.17 2.43 5.34
C PHE A 21 3.24 3.63 6.29
N VAL A 22 3.83 3.47 7.47
CA VAL A 22 3.95 4.54 8.48
C VAL A 22 4.78 5.72 7.96
N GLU A 23 5.91 5.45 7.30
CA GLU A 23 6.76 6.49 6.72
C GLU A 23 6.01 7.33 5.68
N ARG A 24 5.32 6.66 4.75
CA ARG A 24 4.56 7.33 3.70
C ARG A 24 3.32 8.05 4.24
N ALA A 25 2.63 7.46 5.21
CA ALA A 25 1.49 8.05 5.89
C ALA A 25 1.87 9.34 6.65
N ARG A 26 3.03 9.33 7.32
CA ARG A 26 3.61 10.52 7.95
C ARG A 26 3.97 11.59 6.94
N SER A 27 4.64 11.22 5.85
CA SER A 27 5.00 12.15 4.79
C SER A 27 3.78 12.83 4.17
N ALA A 28 2.67 12.09 4.00
CA ALA A 28 1.44 12.61 3.39
C ALA A 28 0.58 13.48 4.32
N SER A 29 0.42 13.08 5.58
CA SER A 29 -0.50 13.75 6.54
C SER A 29 0.19 14.75 7.46
N GLY A 30 1.48 14.58 7.73
CA GLY A 30 2.24 15.34 8.73
C GLY A 30 1.92 15.01 10.19
N THR A 31 0.83 14.28 10.46
CA THR A 31 0.34 14.01 11.84
C THR A 31 0.06 12.54 12.12
N PHE A 32 0.23 11.65 11.13
CA PHE A 32 -0.03 10.23 11.31
C PHE A 32 0.94 9.59 12.33
N GLU A 33 0.36 8.89 13.30
CA GLU A 33 1.10 8.05 14.23
C GLU A 33 0.52 6.63 14.26
N LEU A 34 1.41 5.64 14.30
CA LEU A 34 1.02 4.26 14.56
C LEU A 34 0.75 4.11 16.06
N THR A 35 -0.48 3.81 16.42
CA THR A 35 -0.93 3.61 17.80
C THR A 35 -1.42 2.19 17.98
N GLU A 36 -1.67 1.78 19.23
CA GLU A 36 -2.27 0.46 19.47
C GLU A 36 -3.68 0.34 18.88
N GLU A 37 -4.42 1.46 18.83
CA GLU A 37 -5.77 1.53 18.28
C GLU A 37 -5.82 1.32 16.76
N ASN A 38 -4.81 1.78 16.01
CA ASN A 38 -4.80 1.68 14.55
C ASN A 38 -3.85 0.61 13.98
N ARG A 39 -3.12 -0.10 14.86
CA ARG A 39 -2.15 -1.11 14.45
C ARG A 39 -2.80 -2.25 13.67
N GLY A 40 -3.97 -2.70 14.12
CA GLY A 40 -4.70 -3.82 13.49
C GLY A 40 -5.15 -3.50 12.07
N GLU A 41 -5.61 -2.27 11.85
CA GLU A 41 -6.07 -1.73 10.57
C GLU A 41 -4.88 -1.60 9.63
N VAL A 42 -3.76 -1.05 10.09
CA VAL A 42 -2.53 -0.94 9.29
C VAL A 42 -2.03 -2.32 8.88
N MET A 43 -2.00 -3.29 9.80
CA MET A 43 -1.62 -4.68 9.49
C MET A 43 -2.55 -5.31 8.45
N SER A 44 -3.86 -5.08 8.58
CA SER A 44 -4.86 -5.60 7.64
C SER A 44 -4.74 -4.95 6.26
N ILE A 45 -4.48 -3.64 6.21
CA ILE A 45 -4.21 -2.91 4.96
C ILE A 45 -2.98 -3.46 4.26
N VAL A 46 -1.83 -3.56 4.93
CA VAL A 46 -0.61 -4.05 4.26
C VAL A 46 -0.72 -5.50 3.82
N GLY A 47 -1.45 -6.33 4.58
CA GLY A 47 -1.75 -7.71 4.20
C GLY A 47 -2.64 -7.80 2.95
N ARG A 48 -3.68 -6.96 2.86
CA ARG A 48 -4.54 -6.85 1.67
C ARG A 48 -3.83 -6.34 0.43
N LEU A 49 -2.74 -5.61 0.59
CA LEU A 49 -1.92 -5.10 -0.50
C LEU A 49 -0.79 -6.07 -0.88
N ASP A 50 -0.87 -7.32 -0.40
CA ASP A 50 0.11 -8.40 -0.63
C ASP A 50 1.56 -8.01 -0.27
N GLY A 51 1.75 -7.03 0.62
CA GLY A 51 3.07 -6.51 0.92
C GLY A 51 3.76 -5.80 -0.25
N LEU A 52 3.04 -5.45 -1.32
CA LEU A 52 3.60 -4.82 -2.51
C LEU A 52 3.98 -3.35 -2.23
N PRO A 53 5.26 -2.96 -2.39
CA PRO A 53 5.75 -1.64 -1.98
C PRO A 53 4.93 -0.50 -2.58
N LEU A 54 4.74 -0.50 -3.90
CA LEU A 54 4.02 0.57 -4.58
C LEU A 54 2.55 0.68 -4.13
N ALA A 55 1.90 -0.46 -3.90
CA ALA A 55 0.52 -0.49 -3.44
C ALA A 55 0.40 0.13 -2.04
N ILE A 56 1.36 -0.20 -1.15
CA ILE A 56 1.47 0.37 0.19
C ILE A 56 1.69 1.88 0.14
N GLU A 57 2.58 2.39 -0.71
CA GLU A 57 2.83 3.83 -0.83
C GLU A 57 1.57 4.59 -1.27
N LEU A 58 0.85 4.06 -2.26
CA LEU A 58 -0.37 4.64 -2.79
C LEU A 58 -1.54 4.62 -1.80
N ALA A 59 -1.62 3.57 -0.97
CA ALA A 59 -2.60 3.50 0.12
C ALA A 59 -2.25 4.48 1.24
N ALA A 60 -0.99 4.49 1.69
CA ALA A 60 -0.50 5.38 2.74
C ALA A 60 -0.63 6.86 2.38
N ALA A 61 -0.48 7.24 1.11
CA ALA A 61 -0.69 8.62 0.66
C ALA A 61 -2.13 9.13 0.87
N ARG A 62 -3.11 8.23 1.00
CA ARG A 62 -4.53 8.58 1.17
C ARG A 62 -4.92 8.84 2.62
N VAL A 63 -4.06 8.54 3.61
CA VAL A 63 -4.42 8.65 5.03
C VAL A 63 -4.82 10.06 5.48
N LYS A 64 -4.35 11.08 4.77
CA LYS A 64 -4.72 12.49 5.02
C LYS A 64 -6.22 12.73 4.88
N VAL A 65 -6.88 11.98 4.00
CA VAL A 65 -8.30 12.13 3.69
C VAL A 65 -9.12 10.90 4.07
N LEU A 66 -8.48 9.74 4.26
CA LEU A 66 -9.09 8.47 4.62
C LEU A 66 -8.38 7.86 5.83
N PRO A 67 -8.93 7.96 7.05
CA PRO A 67 -8.35 7.32 8.23
C PRO A 67 -8.14 5.80 8.00
N PRO A 68 -7.20 5.15 8.71
CA PRO A 68 -6.89 3.73 8.51
C PRO A 68 -8.10 2.79 8.52
N ALA A 69 -9.06 3.00 9.42
CA ALA A 69 -10.29 2.20 9.47
C ALA A 69 -11.11 2.33 8.16
N GLU A 70 -11.33 3.56 7.68
CA GLU A 70 -12.09 3.79 6.44
C GLU A 70 -11.33 3.31 5.20
N LEU A 71 -10.00 3.45 5.20
CA LEU A 71 -9.14 2.92 4.14
C LEU A 71 -9.19 1.38 4.10
N HIS A 72 -9.14 0.74 5.26
CA HIS A 72 -9.29 -0.71 5.41
C HIS A 72 -10.65 -1.18 4.89
N ASP A 73 -11.75 -0.56 5.33
CA ASP A 73 -13.10 -0.90 4.88
C ASP A 73 -13.22 -0.75 3.36
N ARG A 74 -12.68 0.32 2.78
CA ARG A 74 -12.71 0.50 1.32
C ARG A 74 -11.92 -0.57 0.58
N LEU A 75 -10.76 -0.98 1.11
CA LEU A 75 -9.99 -2.08 0.52
C LEU A 75 -10.72 -3.42 0.66
N ASP A 76 -11.53 -3.60 1.71
CA ASP A 76 -12.39 -4.77 1.86
C ASP A 76 -13.42 -4.89 0.75
N HIS A 77 -14.11 -3.79 0.47
CA HIS A 77 -15.17 -3.76 -0.54
C HIS A 77 -14.62 -3.59 -1.97
N SER A 78 -13.42 -3.02 -2.15
CA SER A 78 -12.87 -2.71 -3.49
C SER A 78 -11.88 -3.76 -4.00
N LEU A 79 -11.23 -4.56 -3.14
CA LEU A 79 -10.36 -5.65 -3.63
C LEU A 79 -11.15 -6.86 -4.15
N GLU A 80 -12.41 -7.02 -3.75
CA GLU A 80 -13.34 -7.90 -4.48
C GLU A 80 -13.53 -7.45 -5.93
N VAL A 81 -13.44 -6.14 -6.21
CA VAL A 81 -13.54 -5.56 -7.54
C VAL A 81 -12.19 -5.53 -8.28
N LEU A 82 -11.06 -5.44 -7.55
CA LEU A 82 -9.70 -5.35 -8.09
C LEU A 82 -8.93 -6.67 -8.14
N SER A 83 -9.52 -7.80 -7.71
CA SER A 83 -9.01 -9.13 -8.11
C SER A 83 -9.06 -9.36 -9.64
N ALA A 84 -9.63 -8.39 -10.38
CA ALA A 84 -9.44 -8.20 -11.82
C ALA A 84 -8.40 -7.09 -12.15
N GLY A 85 -7.15 -7.23 -11.69
CA GLY A 85 -5.95 -6.65 -12.34
C GLY A 85 -5.26 -5.46 -11.64
N PRO A 86 -3.96 -5.20 -11.92
CA PRO A 86 -3.21 -5.60 -13.12
C PRO A 86 -2.12 -6.65 -12.84
N ARG A 87 -2.21 -7.78 -13.55
CA ARG A 87 -1.05 -8.63 -13.82
C ARG A 87 -0.04 -7.83 -14.62
N ASP A 88 1.24 -7.96 -14.28
CA ASP A 88 2.40 -7.45 -15.01
C ASP A 88 2.19 -7.39 -16.53
N LEU A 89 1.93 -6.21 -17.07
CA LEU A 89 2.00 -5.97 -18.52
C LEU A 89 2.43 -4.52 -18.79
N PRO A 90 3.68 -4.29 -19.20
CA PRO A 90 3.96 -3.27 -20.19
C PRO A 90 3.87 -3.91 -21.58
N GLU A 91 2.67 -4.06 -22.13
CA GLU A 91 2.48 -4.12 -23.59
C GLU A 91 2.10 -2.72 -24.08
N ARG A 92 3.08 -1.80 -24.08
CA ARG A 92 2.95 -0.55 -24.82
C ARG A 92 4.09 -0.43 -25.80
N GLN A 93 3.86 -0.96 -27.00
CA GLN A 93 4.07 -0.32 -28.31
C GLN A 93 4.17 -1.40 -29.40
N ARG A 94 3.02 -1.77 -29.96
CA ARG A 94 2.95 -2.26 -31.34
C ARG A 94 2.39 -1.12 -32.19
N THR A 95 3.29 -0.43 -32.86
CA THR A 95 3.09 0.26 -34.15
C THR A 95 4.35 0.07 -34.95
#